data_AF-A0A445J6U0-F1
#
_entry.id   AF-A0A445J6U0-F1
#
_cell.length_a   1.000
_cell.length_b   1.000
_cell.length_c   1.000
_cell.angle_alpha   90.00
_cell.angle_beta   90.00
_cell.angle_gamma   90.00
#
_symmetry.space_group_name_H-M   'P 1'
#
loop_
_entity.id
_entity.type
_entity.pdbx_description
1 polymer ?
#
loop_
_entity_poly.entity_id
_entity_poly.type
_entity_poly.pdbx_seq_one_letter_code
_entity_poly.pdbx_strand_id
1 'polypeptide(L)'
;ISGHIPLKITSIENGTVLKTFKHLLHQNKQVDFIELFHEKLLVKQENENQLFLTFINGTVSVWSFCGELVTQFEDHQLWHPDCYTNNTYITKDQDLIISYCKADSDDQWMEGNAGSINVSDILTRKCVAKLNATSSSIKADECNNSACNCNKQSHSCLLRSSVAEALEEVTALFYDEDRNEIYAGNRHDLDHVWSN
;
A
#
# COMPACT_ATOMS: atom_id res chain seq x y z
N ILE A 1 21.57 3.55 17.04
CA ILE A 1 21.66 2.09 16.74
C ILE A 1 20.32 1.47 17.15
N SER A 2 19.52 1.01 16.19
CA SER A 2 18.33 0.19 16.47
C SER A 2 18.78 -1.20 16.92
N GLY A 3 18.10 -1.76 17.91
CA GLY A 3 18.41 -3.09 18.42
C GLY A 3 17.20 -3.70 19.12
N HIS A 4 17.19 -5.02 19.24
CA HIS A 4 16.17 -5.70 20.03
C HIS A 4 16.44 -5.48 21.53
N ILE A 5 15.79 -4.46 22.11
CA ILE A 5 15.88 -4.12 23.53
C ILE A 5 15.04 -5.12 24.34
N PRO A 6 15.60 -5.76 25.38
CA PRO A 6 14.85 -6.65 26.25
C PRO A 6 13.92 -5.86 27.17
N LEU A 7 12.62 -6.15 27.08
CA LEU A 7 11.57 -5.63 27.94
C LEU A 7 11.07 -6.73 28.89
N LYS A 8 10.64 -6.32 30.08
CA LYS A 8 10.13 -7.22 31.13
C LYS A 8 8.75 -6.75 31.58
N ILE A 9 7.83 -7.70 31.67
CA ILE A 9 6.54 -7.52 32.36
C ILE A 9 6.73 -8.05 33.77
N THR A 10 6.49 -7.21 34.77
CA THR A 10 6.59 -7.56 36.19
C THR A 10 5.22 -7.57 36.83
N SER A 11 4.99 -8.50 37.75
CA SER A 11 3.80 -8.55 38.58
C SER A 11 3.70 -7.27 39.39
N ILE A 12 2.52 -6.65 39.36
CA ILE A 12 2.21 -5.46 40.16
C ILE A 12 2.14 -5.78 41.67
N GLU A 13 1.84 -7.03 42.03
CA GLU A 13 1.62 -7.42 43.43
C GLU A 13 2.93 -7.68 44.17
N ASN A 14 3.90 -8.29 43.50
CA ASN A 14 5.11 -8.80 44.14
C ASN A 14 6.41 -8.52 43.37
N GLY A 15 6.34 -7.80 42.24
CA GLY A 15 7.51 -7.41 41.45
C GLY A 15 8.20 -8.54 40.70
N THR A 16 7.69 -9.78 40.78
CA THR A 16 8.29 -10.91 40.06
C THR A 16 8.16 -10.75 38.55
N VAL A 17 9.16 -11.21 37.79
CA VAL A 17 9.12 -11.15 36.33
C VAL A 17 8.14 -12.20 35.81
N LEU A 18 7.07 -11.74 35.16
CA LEU A 18 6.05 -12.61 34.54
C LEU A 18 6.45 -13.00 33.11
N LYS A 19 7.03 -12.06 32.36
CA LYS A 19 7.41 -12.28 30.95
C LYS A 19 8.61 -11.43 30.59
N THR A 20 9.51 -11.98 29.79
CA THR A 20 10.57 -11.22 29.12
C THR A 20 10.38 -11.36 27.62
N PHE A 21 10.52 -10.27 26.89
CA PHE A 21 10.43 -10.25 25.44
C PHE A 21 11.41 -9.23 24.88
N LYS A 22 11.69 -9.33 23.58
CA LYS A 22 12.56 -8.39 22.89
C LYS A 22 11.72 -7.51 21.98
N HIS A 23 11.93 -6.21 22.03
CA HIS A 23 11.24 -5.25 21.18
C HIS A 23 12.27 -4.43 20.39
N LEU A 24 11.98 -4.15 19.11
CA LEU A 24 12.90 -3.40 18.28
C LEU A 24 12.79 -1.92 18.64
N LEU A 25 13.80 -1.39 19.32
CA LEU A 25 13.84 -0.01 19.80
C LEU A 25 15.26 0.55 19.60
N HIS A 26 15.37 1.86 19.45
CA HIS A 26 16.64 2.56 19.42
C HIS A 26 17.20 2.72 20.83
N GLN A 27 18.44 2.29 21.03
CA GLN A 27 19.15 2.58 22.28
C GLN A 27 19.37 4.08 22.43
N ASN A 28 19.26 4.58 23.65
CA ASN A 28 19.41 6.00 24.02
C ASN A 28 18.35 6.95 23.42
N LYS A 29 17.18 6.43 23.04
CA LYS A 29 15.99 7.24 22.79
C LYS A 29 14.96 7.01 23.89
N GLN A 30 14.34 8.08 24.40
CA GLN A 30 13.23 7.99 25.35
C GLN A 30 11.98 7.39 24.69
N VAL A 31 11.14 6.74 25.50
CA VAL A 31 9.82 6.29 25.08
C VAL A 31 8.82 7.41 25.38
N ASP A 32 8.17 7.92 24.34
CA ASP A 32 7.18 9.01 24.45
C ASP A 32 5.77 8.47 24.66
N PHE A 33 5.50 7.26 24.17
CA PHE A 33 4.15 6.72 24.11
C PHE A 33 4.13 5.20 24.25
N ILE A 34 3.21 4.69 25.08
CA ILE A 34 2.92 3.27 25.22
C ILE A 34 1.40 3.11 25.27
N GLU A 35 0.85 2.29 24.37
CA GLU A 35 -0.56 1.91 24.39
C GLU A 35 -0.75 0.43 24.06
N LEU A 36 -1.74 -0.21 24.69
CA LEU A 36 -2.09 -1.59 24.44
C LEU A 36 -3.39 -1.65 23.63
N PHE A 37 -3.30 -2.16 22.40
CA PHE A 37 -4.43 -2.39 21.52
C PHE A 37 -4.75 -3.88 21.46
N HIS A 38 -5.76 -4.31 22.23
CA HIS A 38 -6.08 -5.74 22.41
C HIS A 38 -4.85 -6.53 22.88
N GLU A 39 -4.27 -7.36 22.00
CA GLU A 39 -3.10 -8.19 22.28
C GLU A 39 -1.79 -7.60 21.75
N LYS A 40 -1.82 -6.40 21.16
CA LYS A 40 -0.65 -5.72 20.59
C LYS A 40 -0.24 -4.52 21.45
N LEU A 41 1.01 -4.52 21.88
CA LEU A 41 1.62 -3.37 22.57
C LEU A 41 2.29 -2.47 21.53
N LEU A 42 1.85 -1.22 21.45
CA LEU A 42 2.50 -0.17 20.67
C LEU A 42 3.41 0.64 21.60
N VAL A 43 4.67 0.79 21.21
CA VAL A 43 5.67 1.59 21.90
C VAL A 43 6.27 2.54 20.87
N LYS A 44 6.24 3.86 21.11
CA LYS A 44 6.90 4.86 20.26
C LYS A 44 7.96 5.64 21.04
N GLN A 45 9.07 5.90 20.40
CA GLN A 45 10.18 6.66 20.97
C GLN A 45 10.20 8.12 20.51
N GLU A 46 10.96 8.94 21.24
CA GLU A 46 11.15 10.35 20.91
C GLU A 46 11.67 10.55 19.48
N ASN A 47 11.19 11.62 18.85
CA ASN A 47 11.47 11.97 17.46
C ASN A 47 11.05 10.89 16.44
N GLU A 48 10.13 9.99 16.79
CA GLU A 48 9.40 9.16 15.83
C GLU A 48 8.09 9.87 15.42
N ASN A 49 7.61 9.61 14.21
CA ASN A 49 6.36 10.19 13.72
C ASN A 49 5.20 9.75 14.63
N GLN A 50 4.65 10.69 15.39
CA GLN A 50 3.45 10.49 16.22
C GLN A 50 2.19 10.68 15.37
N LEU A 51 2.11 9.91 14.29
CA LEU A 51 0.95 9.84 13.41
C LEU A 51 0.49 8.39 13.24
N PHE A 52 -0.80 8.19 13.00
CA PHE A 52 -1.37 6.91 12.60
C PHE A 52 -2.39 7.09 11.48
N LEU A 53 -2.52 6.06 10.64
CA LEU A 53 -3.50 6.02 9.56
C LEU A 53 -4.75 5.27 10.00
N THR A 54 -5.92 5.81 9.67
CA THR A 54 -7.21 5.12 9.79
C THR A 54 -7.76 4.85 8.40
N PHE A 55 -8.34 3.67 8.25
CA PHE A 55 -9.05 3.22 7.06
C PHE A 55 -10.51 3.04 7.46
N ILE A 56 -11.35 4.05 7.24
CA ILE A 56 -12.75 4.04 7.66
C ILE A 56 -13.62 4.36 6.46
N ASN A 57 -14.56 3.48 6.13
CA ASN A 57 -15.46 3.65 4.97
C ASN A 57 -14.71 3.87 3.65
N GLY A 58 -13.56 3.23 3.48
CA GLY A 58 -12.71 3.40 2.30
C GLY A 58 -11.85 4.67 2.32
N THR A 59 -12.08 5.59 3.25
CA THR A 59 -11.29 6.81 3.39
C THR A 59 -10.01 6.53 4.16
N VAL A 60 -8.89 7.01 3.63
CA VAL A 60 -7.60 7.04 4.32
C VAL A 60 -7.39 8.40 4.99
N SER A 61 -7.19 8.40 6.30
CA SER A 61 -6.93 9.62 7.09
C SER A 61 -5.73 9.46 8.01
N VAL A 62 -4.96 10.52 8.22
CA VAL A 62 -3.84 10.60 9.15
C VAL A 62 -4.28 11.36 10.40
N TRP A 63 -4.01 10.79 11.56
CA TRP A 63 -4.34 11.35 12.86
C TRP A 63 -3.09 11.49 13.71
N SER A 64 -3.08 12.48 14.60
CA SER A 64 -2.11 12.58 15.68
C SER A 64 -2.48 11.61 16.82
N PHE A 65 -1.50 11.20 17.63
CA PHE A 65 -1.76 10.38 18.83
C PHE A 65 -2.65 11.09 19.86
N CYS A 66 -2.80 12.41 19.76
CA CYS A 66 -3.74 13.18 20.57
C CYS A 66 -5.19 13.07 20.06
N GLY A 67 -5.44 12.36 18.95
CA GLY A 67 -6.76 12.19 18.35
C GLY A 67 -7.16 13.34 17.42
N GLU A 68 -6.21 14.16 16.96
CA GLU A 68 -6.48 15.26 16.05
C GLU A 68 -6.35 14.79 14.60
N LEU A 69 -7.32 15.13 13.75
CA LEU A 69 -7.23 14.86 12.31
C LEU A 69 -6.17 15.78 11.70
N VAL A 70 -5.09 15.19 11.18
CA VAL A 70 -4.01 15.92 10.51
C VAL A 70 -4.33 16.08 9.03
N THR A 71 -4.73 14.98 8.37
CA THR A 71 -5.09 14.98 6.95
C THR A 71 -6.04 13.86 6.57
N GLN A 72 -6.69 14.00 5.42
CA GLN A 72 -7.40 12.97 4.69
C GLN A 72 -6.92 12.94 3.24
N PHE A 73 -6.74 11.75 2.66
CA PHE A 73 -6.39 11.59 1.24
C PHE A 73 -7.67 11.58 0.40
N GLU A 74 -7.72 12.42 -0.63
CA GLU A 74 -8.83 12.47 -1.59
C GLU A 74 -8.69 11.41 -2.68
N ASP A 75 -7.45 11.00 -2.97
CA ASP A 75 -7.11 10.09 -4.05
C ASP A 75 -6.92 8.63 -3.59
N HIS A 76 -6.88 8.36 -2.29
CA HIS A 76 -6.80 7.00 -1.74
C HIS A 76 -8.17 6.52 -1.24
N GLN A 77 -9.06 6.14 -2.17
CA GLN A 77 -10.37 5.57 -1.86
C GLN A 77 -10.33 4.04 -1.97
N LEU A 78 -10.30 3.36 -0.81
CA LEU A 78 -10.22 1.90 -0.73
C LEU A 78 -11.58 1.22 -0.98
N TRP A 79 -11.50 0.02 -1.53
CA TRP A 79 -12.65 -0.75 -2.03
C TRP A 79 -13.60 -1.25 -0.93
N HIS A 80 -13.08 -1.65 0.24
CA HIS A 80 -13.93 -2.15 1.33
C HIS A 80 -13.89 -1.20 2.54
N PRO A 81 -15.07 -0.89 3.13
CA PRO A 81 -15.17 -0.13 4.38
C PRO A 81 -14.31 -0.70 5.51
N ASP A 82 -14.11 -2.03 5.49
CA ASP A 82 -13.37 -2.82 6.47
C ASP A 82 -12.09 -3.45 5.88
N CYS A 83 -11.47 -2.82 4.88
CA CYS A 83 -10.31 -3.36 4.15
C CYS A 83 -9.16 -3.81 5.08
N TYR A 84 -8.94 -5.12 5.19
CA TYR A 84 -7.73 -5.71 5.77
C TYR A 84 -6.56 -5.59 4.77
N THR A 85 -6.01 -4.38 4.63
CA THR A 85 -4.64 -4.00 4.19
C THR A 85 -3.94 -4.67 2.99
N ASN A 86 -4.51 -5.62 2.26
CA ASN A 86 -3.81 -6.31 1.15
C ASN A 86 -3.61 -5.42 -0.08
N ASN A 87 -4.34 -4.29 -0.16
CA ASN A 87 -4.36 -3.37 -1.29
C ASN A 87 -3.64 -2.05 -0.96
N THR A 88 -2.84 -2.00 0.11
CA THR A 88 -2.10 -0.81 0.52
C THR A 88 -0.72 -1.19 1.06
N TYR A 89 0.28 -0.39 0.71
CA TYR A 89 1.65 -0.49 1.19
C TYR A 89 2.10 0.88 1.72
N ILE A 90 2.85 0.88 2.83
CA ILE A 90 3.51 2.07 3.39
C ILE A 90 5.00 1.77 3.42
N THR A 91 5.81 2.68 2.90
CA THR A 91 7.26 2.53 2.83
C THR A 91 7.91 2.42 4.20
N LYS A 92 9.10 1.80 4.27
CA LYS A 92 9.90 1.69 5.51
C LYS A 92 10.17 3.05 6.15
N ASP A 93 10.39 4.08 5.32
CA ASP A 93 10.63 5.46 5.76
C ASP A 93 9.33 6.18 6.16
N GLN A 94 8.16 5.55 5.97
CA GLN A 94 6.84 6.05 6.33
C GLN A 94 6.50 7.40 5.68
N ASP A 95 7.01 7.62 4.47
CA ASP A 95 6.86 8.84 3.70
C ASP A 95 5.88 8.68 2.53
N LEU A 96 5.73 7.47 2.00
CA LEU A 96 4.82 7.17 0.88
C LEU A 96 3.75 6.15 1.28
N ILE A 97 2.55 6.37 0.75
CA ILE A 97 1.47 5.40 0.72
C ILE A 97 1.20 4.99 -0.73
N ILE A 98 1.12 3.69 -0.97
CA ILE A 98 0.74 3.11 -2.25
C ILE A 98 -0.56 2.35 -2.05
N SER A 99 -1.61 2.67 -2.79
CA SER A 99 -2.89 1.97 -2.66
C SER A 99 -3.56 1.71 -4.00
N TYR A 100 -4.20 0.56 -4.10
CA TYR A 100 -5.19 0.33 -5.14
C TYR A 100 -6.53 1.00 -4.77
N CYS A 101 -7.03 1.81 -5.67
CA CYS A 101 -8.26 2.60 -5.56
C CYS A 101 -9.21 2.16 -6.67
N LYS A 102 -10.41 1.67 -6.32
CA LYS A 102 -11.37 1.20 -7.32
C LYS A 102 -11.94 2.39 -8.11
N ALA A 103 -12.34 2.14 -9.36
CA ALA A 103 -13.06 3.14 -10.16
C ALA A 103 -14.37 3.55 -9.48
N ASP A 104 -14.77 4.80 -9.65
CA ASP A 104 -16.05 5.30 -9.15
C ASP A 104 -17.20 4.55 -9.84
N SER A 105 -18.16 4.07 -9.05
CA SER A 105 -19.27 3.23 -9.53
C SER A 105 -20.24 3.93 -10.49
N ASP A 106 -20.12 5.24 -10.69
CA ASP A 106 -20.95 6.00 -11.62
C ASP A 106 -20.52 5.81 -13.10
N ASP A 107 -19.32 5.28 -13.34
CA ASP A 107 -18.78 4.99 -14.68
C ASP A 107 -19.19 3.60 -15.22
N GLN A 108 -20.26 3.01 -14.70
CA GLN A 108 -20.80 1.69 -15.07
C GLN A 108 -21.18 1.50 -16.56
N TRP A 109 -21.06 2.54 -17.38
CA TRP A 109 -21.53 2.56 -18.77
C TRP A 109 -20.41 2.53 -19.82
N MET A 110 -19.15 2.46 -19.40
CA MET A 110 -18.00 2.37 -20.32
C MET A 110 -17.15 1.14 -19.98
N GLU A 111 -16.59 0.52 -21.02
CA GLU A 111 -15.70 -0.64 -20.90
C GLU A 111 -14.56 -0.38 -19.89
N GLY A 112 -14.56 -1.16 -18.80
CA GLY A 112 -13.47 -1.24 -17.84
C GLY A 112 -13.77 -0.62 -16.49
N ASN A 113 -14.22 -1.43 -15.53
CA ASN A 113 -14.26 -1.11 -14.09
C ASN A 113 -12.85 -1.07 -13.46
N ALA A 114 -11.86 -0.65 -14.25
CA ALA A 114 -10.45 -0.72 -13.92
C ALA A 114 -10.13 0.38 -12.91
N GLY A 115 -9.60 -0.02 -11.75
CA GLY A 115 -9.18 0.93 -10.74
C GLY A 115 -7.91 1.68 -11.11
N SER A 116 -7.27 2.23 -10.10
CA SER A 116 -5.98 2.89 -10.19
C SER A 116 -5.07 2.49 -9.04
N ILE A 117 -3.76 2.51 -9.26
CA ILE A 117 -2.78 2.40 -8.19
C ILE A 117 -2.16 3.79 -8.01
N ASN A 118 -2.32 4.35 -6.83
CA ASN A 118 -1.87 5.69 -6.49
C ASN A 118 -0.69 5.61 -5.52
N VAL A 119 0.35 6.38 -5.80
CA VAL A 119 1.52 6.59 -4.95
C VAL A 119 1.48 8.04 -4.50
N SER A 120 1.36 8.28 -3.20
CA SER A 120 1.24 9.62 -2.64
C SER A 120 2.15 9.81 -1.44
N ASP A 121 2.70 11.01 -1.32
CA ASP A 121 3.48 11.41 -0.16
C ASP A 121 2.54 11.69 1.03
N ILE A 122 2.84 11.09 2.17
CA ILE A 122 1.94 11.05 3.33
C ILE A 122 1.81 12.42 4.00
N LEU A 123 2.90 13.19 4.05
CA LEU A 123 2.92 14.47 4.76
C LEU A 123 2.38 15.60 3.89
N THR A 124 2.78 15.63 2.61
CA THR A 124 2.38 16.64 1.64
C THR A 124 1.06 16.33 0.96
N ARG A 125 0.59 15.06 1.02
CA ARG A 125 -0.63 14.54 0.37
C ARG A 125 -0.55 14.56 -1.16
N LYS A 126 0.64 14.80 -1.71
CA LYS A 126 0.80 14.95 -3.15
C LYS A 126 0.87 13.57 -3.80
N CYS A 127 -0.01 13.33 -4.77
CA CYS A 127 0.14 12.21 -5.69
C CYS A 127 1.44 12.37 -6.50
N VAL A 128 2.37 11.44 -6.31
CA VAL A 128 3.68 11.41 -6.99
C VAL A 128 3.66 10.51 -8.22
N ALA A 129 2.80 9.48 -8.23
CA ALA A 129 2.56 8.64 -9.39
C ALA A 129 1.15 8.03 -9.35
N LYS A 130 0.58 7.79 -10.54
CA LYS A 130 -0.74 7.19 -10.70
C LYS A 130 -0.76 6.26 -11.91
N LEU A 131 -1.06 4.98 -11.68
CA LEU A 131 -1.34 3.99 -12.72
C LEU A 131 -2.86 3.86 -12.88
N ASN A 132 -3.37 4.03 -14.10
CA ASN A 132 -4.80 3.88 -14.41
C ASN A 132 -4.96 3.32 -15.83
N ALA A 133 -6.17 2.93 -16.22
CA ALA A 133 -6.42 2.36 -17.55
C ALA A 133 -5.93 3.26 -18.72
N THR A 134 -5.98 4.58 -18.55
CA THR A 134 -5.62 5.57 -19.59
C THR A 134 -4.12 5.83 -19.70
N SER A 135 -3.30 5.40 -18.73
CA SER A 135 -1.84 5.55 -18.77
C SER A 135 -1.18 4.79 -19.92
N SER A 136 -1.88 3.80 -20.50
CA SER A 136 -1.46 3.05 -21.68
C SER A 136 -1.74 3.73 -23.03
N SER A 137 -2.34 4.92 -23.05
CA SER A 137 -2.57 5.67 -24.32
C SER A 137 -1.30 6.33 -24.89
N ILE A 138 -0.15 6.22 -24.23
CA ILE A 138 1.13 6.64 -24.80
C ILE A 138 1.59 5.57 -25.80
N LYS A 139 1.12 5.76 -27.04
CA LYS A 139 1.63 5.22 -28.31
C LYS A 139 2.04 3.75 -28.23
N ALA A 140 1.11 2.87 -28.61
CA ALA A 140 1.51 1.70 -29.36
C ALA A 140 2.42 2.21 -30.48
N ASP A 141 3.72 1.90 -30.42
CA ASP A 141 4.59 2.06 -31.57
C ASP A 141 3.86 1.39 -32.73
N GLU A 142 3.45 2.21 -33.70
CA GLU A 142 3.00 1.73 -34.99
C GLU A 142 4.13 0.86 -35.52
N CYS A 143 3.98 -0.46 -35.40
CA CYS A 143 4.78 -1.43 -36.13
C CYS A 143 4.44 -1.27 -37.62
N ASN A 144 4.92 -0.19 -38.23
CA ASN A 144 4.86 0.03 -39.66
C ASN A 144 5.92 -0.86 -40.33
N ASN A 145 5.42 -1.67 -41.27
CA ASN A 145 6.12 -2.48 -42.27
C ASN A 145 6.78 -3.79 -41.79
N SER A 146 6.12 -4.92 -42.04
CA SER A 146 6.20 -5.62 -43.34
C SER A 146 5.91 -7.12 -43.17
N ALA A 147 4.92 -7.61 -43.93
CA ALA A 147 4.68 -9.01 -44.28
C ALA A 147 5.09 -10.10 -43.26
N CYS A 148 4.26 -10.34 -42.25
CA CYS A 148 4.25 -11.62 -41.54
C CYS A 148 2.90 -12.32 -41.76
N ASN A 149 2.85 -13.12 -42.83
CA ASN A 149 1.75 -14.03 -43.09
C ASN A 149 1.96 -15.31 -42.24
N CYS A 150 1.65 -15.26 -40.95
CA CYS A 150 1.75 -16.42 -40.06
C CYS A 150 0.39 -17.11 -39.89
N ASN A 151 -0.03 -17.80 -40.95
CA ASN A 151 -0.93 -18.94 -40.81
C ASN A 151 -0.17 -20.07 -40.10
N LYS A 152 -0.39 -20.22 -38.78
CA LYS A 152 -0.32 -21.43 -37.94
C LYS A 152 0.13 -21.05 -36.51
N GLN A 153 -0.81 -21.22 -35.57
CA GLN A 153 -0.57 -21.58 -34.16
C GLN A 153 0.74 -21.10 -33.53
N SER A 154 0.77 -19.84 -33.08
CA SER A 154 1.69 -19.39 -32.04
C SER A 154 0.88 -18.90 -30.85
N HIS A 155 0.87 -19.69 -29.78
CA HIS A 155 0.28 -19.39 -28.47
C HIS A 155 0.88 -18.15 -27.76
N SER A 156 1.60 -17.27 -28.46
CA SER A 156 2.38 -16.17 -27.87
C SER A 156 1.73 -14.79 -28.01
N CYS A 157 0.58 -14.66 -28.68
CA CYS A 157 -0.15 -13.39 -28.80
C CYS A 157 -1.26 -13.19 -27.75
N LEU A 158 -1.54 -14.21 -26.92
CA LEU A 158 -2.58 -14.19 -25.88
C LEU A 158 -2.14 -13.54 -24.55
N LEU A 159 -0.90 -13.07 -24.43
CA LEU A 159 -0.27 -12.72 -23.15
C LEU A 159 -0.02 -11.22 -22.93
N ARG A 160 -0.60 -10.33 -23.73
CA ARG A 160 -0.59 -8.89 -23.43
C ARG A 160 -1.93 -8.49 -22.84
N SER A 161 -2.05 -8.63 -21.51
CA SER A 161 -3.14 -7.99 -20.78
C SER A 161 -2.98 -6.48 -20.87
N SER A 162 -4.09 -5.78 -21.08
CA SER A 162 -4.07 -4.30 -21.06
C SER A 162 -3.85 -3.79 -19.63
N VAL A 163 -3.41 -2.53 -19.47
CA VAL A 163 -3.34 -1.91 -18.13
C VAL A 163 -4.73 -1.87 -17.48
N ALA A 164 -5.79 -1.71 -18.27
CA ALA A 164 -7.16 -1.77 -17.77
C ALA A 164 -7.50 -3.14 -17.17
N GLU A 165 -7.13 -4.22 -17.84
CA GLU A 165 -7.33 -5.60 -17.37
C GLU A 165 -6.46 -5.91 -16.13
N ALA A 166 -5.22 -5.42 -16.13
CA ALA A 166 -4.32 -5.56 -14.99
C ALA A 166 -4.87 -4.89 -13.72
N LEU A 167 -5.59 -3.78 -13.89
CA LEU A 167 -6.20 -3.00 -12.81
C LEU A 167 -7.66 -3.37 -12.54
N GLU A 168 -8.18 -4.44 -13.13
CA GLU A 168 -9.53 -4.91 -12.86
C GLU A 168 -9.57 -5.73 -11.57
N GLU A 169 -10.17 -5.16 -10.51
CA GLU A 169 -10.36 -5.84 -9.21
C GLU A 169 -9.07 -6.45 -8.65
N VAL A 170 -8.08 -5.59 -8.39
CA VAL A 170 -6.84 -5.96 -7.70
C VAL A 170 -7.14 -6.52 -6.30
N THR A 171 -6.60 -7.70 -6.03
CA THR A 171 -6.81 -8.47 -4.80
C THR A 171 -5.62 -8.39 -3.84
N ALA A 172 -4.43 -8.09 -4.35
CA ALA A 172 -3.22 -7.93 -3.57
C ALA A 172 -2.26 -6.93 -4.24
N LEU A 173 -1.54 -6.17 -3.42
CA LEU A 173 -0.57 -5.16 -3.84
C LEU A 173 0.69 -5.26 -2.96
N PHE A 174 1.85 -5.20 -3.60
CA PHE A 174 3.14 -5.13 -2.93
C PHE A 174 4.08 -4.16 -3.65
N TYR A 175 4.93 -3.48 -2.91
CA TYR A 175 5.93 -2.57 -3.47
C TYR A 175 7.33 -3.00 -3.00
N ASP A 176 8.19 -3.34 -3.96
CA ASP A 176 9.60 -3.60 -3.73
C ASP A 176 10.36 -2.27 -3.76
N GLU A 177 10.68 -1.76 -2.57
CA GLU A 177 11.41 -0.50 -2.38
C GLU A 177 12.83 -0.53 -2.95
N ASP A 178 13.48 -1.70 -3.00
CA ASP A 178 14.86 -1.83 -3.48
C ASP A 178 14.91 -1.80 -5.02
N ARG A 179 13.84 -2.31 -5.66
CA ARG A 179 13.71 -2.37 -7.13
C ARG A 179 12.87 -1.24 -7.71
N ASN A 180 12.15 -0.49 -6.88
CA ASN A 180 11.15 0.48 -7.30
C ASN A 180 10.09 -0.18 -8.22
N GLU A 181 9.59 -1.33 -7.79
CA GLU A 181 8.65 -2.17 -8.54
C GLU A 181 7.33 -2.36 -7.77
N ILE A 182 6.20 -2.16 -8.45
CA ILE A 182 4.87 -2.47 -7.93
C ILE A 182 4.43 -3.81 -8.49
N TYR A 183 4.03 -4.72 -7.60
CA TYR A 183 3.46 -6.03 -7.90
C TYR A 183 1.98 -6.00 -7.53
N ALA A 184 1.10 -6.47 -8.43
CA ALA A 184 -0.32 -6.62 -8.12
C ALA A 184 -0.91 -7.91 -8.71
N GLY A 185 -1.69 -8.60 -7.90
CA GLY A 185 -2.52 -9.73 -8.33
C GLY A 185 -3.97 -9.27 -8.53
N ASN A 186 -4.65 -9.78 -9.57
CA ASN A 186 -6.03 -9.42 -9.88
C ASN A 186 -7.00 -10.62 -9.83
N ARG A 187 -8.30 -10.37 -9.98
CA ARG A 187 -9.38 -11.40 -10.00
C ARG A 187 -9.24 -12.47 -11.07
N HIS A 188 -8.36 -12.27 -12.05
CA HIS A 188 -8.12 -13.19 -13.17
C HIS A 188 -6.96 -14.14 -12.88
N ASP A 189 -6.49 -14.19 -11.63
CA ASP A 189 -5.33 -14.98 -11.19
C ASP A 189 -4.03 -14.60 -11.93
N LEU A 190 -3.94 -13.34 -12.39
CA LEU A 190 -2.76 -12.80 -13.07
C LEU A 190 -1.99 -11.86 -12.15
N ASP A 191 -0.66 -12.01 -12.16
CA ASP A 191 0.28 -11.10 -11.52
C ASP A 191 0.85 -10.11 -12.53
N HIS A 192 0.86 -8.84 -12.16
CA HIS A 192 1.35 -7.73 -12.98
C HIS A 192 2.46 -7.00 -12.23
N VAL A 193 3.48 -6.56 -12.97
CA VAL A 193 4.62 -5.84 -12.41
C VAL A 193 4.85 -4.56 -13.19
N TRP A 194 4.94 -3.43 -12.48
CA TRP A 194 5.32 -2.13 -13.03
C TRP A 194 6.63 -1.69 -12.39
N SER A 195 7.57 -1.26 -13.22
CA SER A 195 8.87 -0.70 -12.79
C SER A 195 9.03 0.69 -13.41
N ASN A 196 9.86 1.53 -12.80
CA ASN A 196 10.24 2.84 -13.31
C ASN A 196 11.52 2.77 -14.14
#